data_AF-A0A502GDQ4-F1
#
_entry.id   AF-A0A502GDQ4-F1
#
_cell.length_a   1.000
_cell.length_b   1.000
_cell.length_c   1.000
_cell.angle_alpha   90.00
_cell.angle_beta   90.00
_cell.angle_gamma   90.00
#
_symmetry.space_group_name_H-M   'P 1'
#
loop_
_entity.id
_entity.type
_entity.pdbx_description
1 polymer ?
#
loop_
_entity_poly.entity_id
_entity_poly.type
_entity_poly.pdbx_seq_one_letter_code
_entity_poly.pdbx_strand_id
1 'polypeptide(L)'
;MPRVFFSGTVRAIQCLRSTRNGNSAAPIVRKQRMRNISATAKALTRATLAGTAVALTLTLGSVAVQAATAVTFNPGAFAPGASQFTADVLNLKDYSRVDLGTTSGSSTAFTETGYLLVNNASLGSNTFNPTGNRDAYTLYFQYTGTGTQNATNFNTSSQGSFNTLTYSLIGATGASAFTFNGSQQPTVTNAGTTTTLATGSLINGTTSFSANPTGAGANISASYVEQLANFILSPTNSTLRLFGAFNNNEQIVTVVNGGRSFLINGGGGDISFTATGNPTPVPEPASMMIFGTALAGLGALTRRRRKTA
;
A
#
# COMPACT_ATOMS: atom_id res chain seq x y z
N MET A 1 -18.30 65.19 -24.89
CA MET A 1 -19.60 65.60 -24.31
C MET A 1 -20.66 65.43 -25.40
N PRO A 2 -21.85 64.84 -25.13
CA PRO A 2 -22.79 65.29 -24.10
C PRO A 2 -23.24 64.21 -23.11
N ARG A 3 -23.84 64.68 -22.02
CA ARG A 3 -24.36 63.99 -20.84
C ARG A 3 -25.86 63.72 -21.01
N VAL A 4 -26.36 62.62 -20.46
CA VAL A 4 -27.80 62.37 -20.28
C VAL A 4 -28.12 62.29 -18.78
N PHE A 5 -29.10 63.09 -18.37
CA PHE A 5 -29.68 63.27 -17.03
C PHE A 5 -30.99 62.49 -16.92
N PHE A 6 -31.27 61.89 -15.75
CA PHE A 6 -32.60 61.57 -15.19
C PHE A 6 -32.39 61.51 -13.65
N SER A 7 -32.90 62.40 -12.77
CA SER A 7 -34.28 62.73 -12.36
C SER A 7 -35.12 61.47 -12.13
N GLY A 8 -35.56 61.03 -10.94
CA GLY A 8 -35.79 61.68 -9.65
C GLY A 8 -37.25 61.43 -9.25
N THR A 9 -37.55 60.64 -8.21
CA THR A 9 -38.82 60.77 -7.46
C THR A 9 -38.75 60.13 -6.07
N VAL A 10 -38.99 60.96 -5.06
CA VAL A 10 -39.20 60.63 -3.65
C VAL A 10 -40.69 60.33 -3.44
N ARG A 11 -41.03 59.29 -2.67
CA ARG A 11 -42.34 59.18 -2.01
C ARG A 11 -42.17 58.70 -0.57
N ALA A 12 -42.45 59.60 0.36
CA ALA A 12 -42.81 59.31 1.74
C ALA A 12 -44.34 59.15 1.85
N ILE A 13 -44.84 58.97 3.09
CA ILE A 13 -46.23 58.74 3.56
C ILE A 13 -46.45 57.22 3.77
N GLN A 14 -46.77 56.70 4.96
CA GLN A 14 -47.78 57.18 5.91
C GLN A 14 -47.55 56.63 7.32
N CYS A 15 -47.82 57.50 8.30
CA CYS A 15 -47.90 57.23 9.72
C CYS A 15 -49.22 56.51 10.06
N LEU A 16 -49.17 55.48 10.91
CA LEU A 16 -50.36 54.90 11.56
C LEU A 16 -50.02 54.57 13.02
N ARG A 17 -50.39 55.49 13.91
CA ARG A 17 -50.69 55.21 15.33
C ARG A 17 -52.15 54.79 15.42
N SER A 18 -52.49 53.81 16.27
CA SER A 18 -53.43 54.04 17.40
C SER A 18 -53.73 52.75 18.19
N THR A 19 -53.61 52.89 19.52
CA THR A 19 -54.39 52.28 20.65
C THR A 19 -54.52 50.75 20.77
N ARG A 20 -53.96 50.06 21.78
CA ARG A 20 -54.16 50.04 23.26
C ARG A 20 -55.37 49.20 23.74
N ASN A 21 -55.12 48.46 24.83
CA ASN A 21 -56.00 47.63 25.67
C ASN A 21 -56.21 46.20 25.15
N GLY A 22 -56.04 45.13 25.92
CA GLY A 22 -55.78 44.92 27.34
C GLY A 22 -55.90 43.41 27.63
N ASN A 23 -55.68 43.04 28.89
CA ASN A 23 -55.97 41.73 29.50
C ASN A 23 -54.92 40.62 29.37
N SER A 24 -54.01 40.63 30.35
CA SER A 24 -53.86 39.57 31.34
C SER A 24 -54.55 38.24 31.04
N ALA A 25 -53.85 37.36 30.32
CA ALA A 25 -53.95 35.93 30.51
C ALA A 25 -52.68 35.24 30.00
N ALA A 26 -52.11 34.42 30.88
CA ALA A 26 -51.16 33.34 30.59
C ALA A 26 -49.67 33.70 30.29
N PRO A 27 -48.86 33.94 31.34
CA PRO A 27 -47.42 33.64 31.28
C PRO A 27 -47.15 32.11 31.25
N ILE A 28 -48.20 31.28 31.15
CA ILE A 28 -48.12 29.81 31.23
C ILE A 28 -47.90 29.18 29.85
N VAL A 29 -48.44 29.76 28.76
CA VAL A 29 -48.32 29.16 27.42
C VAL A 29 -46.93 29.37 26.81
N ARG A 30 -46.23 30.46 27.17
CA ARG A 30 -44.85 30.70 26.70
C ARG A 30 -43.83 29.77 27.35
N LYS A 31 -44.07 29.34 28.59
CA LYS A 31 -43.25 28.32 29.29
C LYS A 31 -43.49 26.90 28.75
N GLN A 32 -44.69 26.57 28.29
CA GLN A 32 -44.96 25.26 27.67
C GLN A 32 -44.41 25.15 26.24
N ARG A 33 -44.45 26.22 25.44
CA ARG A 33 -43.87 26.21 24.08
C ARG A 33 -42.35 26.05 24.08
N MET A 34 -41.65 26.60 25.08
CA MET A 34 -40.20 26.40 25.23
C MET A 34 -39.81 25.01 25.76
N ARG A 35 -40.67 24.35 26.55
CA ARG A 35 -40.41 22.96 26.98
C ARG A 35 -40.51 21.98 25.81
N ASN A 36 -41.44 22.18 24.88
CA ASN A 36 -41.58 21.30 23.71
C ASN A 36 -40.44 21.43 22.70
N ILE A 37 -39.87 22.63 22.53
CA ILE A 37 -38.65 22.84 21.72
C ILE A 37 -37.44 22.20 22.41
N SER A 38 -37.36 22.24 23.76
CA SER A 38 -36.26 21.62 24.49
C SER A 38 -36.31 20.08 24.49
N ALA A 39 -37.51 19.48 24.42
CA ALA A 39 -37.69 18.04 24.35
C ALA A 39 -37.41 17.49 22.94
N THR A 40 -37.79 18.21 21.88
CA THR A 40 -37.42 17.85 20.50
C THR A 40 -35.95 18.14 20.20
N ALA A 41 -35.37 19.21 20.74
CA ALA A 41 -33.93 19.44 20.64
C ALA A 41 -33.14 18.39 21.43
N LYS A 42 -33.52 18.04 22.66
CA LYS A 42 -32.86 16.95 23.42
C LYS A 42 -33.10 15.57 22.82
N ALA A 43 -34.24 15.33 22.16
CA ALA A 43 -34.47 14.09 21.43
C ALA A 43 -33.63 14.03 20.14
N LEU A 44 -33.42 15.16 19.45
CA LEU A 44 -32.55 15.21 18.28
C LEU A 44 -31.06 15.09 18.66
N THR A 45 -30.63 15.64 19.79
CA THR A 45 -29.25 15.47 20.31
C THR A 45 -29.00 14.08 20.92
N ARG A 46 -30.04 13.38 21.40
CA ARG A 46 -29.93 11.99 21.86
C ARG A 46 -30.13 10.97 20.74
N ALA A 47 -30.86 11.31 19.69
CA ALA A 47 -31.00 10.49 18.49
C ALA A 47 -29.75 10.55 17.59
N THR A 48 -28.96 11.63 17.64
CA THR A 48 -27.65 11.69 16.97
C THR A 48 -26.50 11.07 17.78
N LEU A 49 -26.67 10.84 19.09
CA LEU A 49 -25.69 10.09 19.90
C LEU A 49 -26.02 8.59 20.08
N ALA A 50 -27.21 8.14 19.66
CA ALA A 50 -27.57 6.72 19.59
C ALA A 50 -27.58 6.17 18.16
N GLY A 51 -27.14 6.98 17.18
CA GLY A 51 -27.18 6.68 15.75
C GLY A 51 -25.83 6.64 15.04
N THR A 52 -24.72 6.90 15.74
CA THR A 52 -23.40 6.41 15.29
C THR A 52 -23.25 5.01 15.84
N ALA A 53 -23.92 4.05 15.21
CA ALA A 53 -23.26 2.79 14.99
C ALA A 53 -21.97 3.17 14.25
N VAL A 54 -20.89 3.29 15.02
CA VAL A 54 -19.56 3.05 14.49
C VAL A 54 -19.69 1.65 13.92
N ALA A 55 -20.04 1.58 12.64
CA ALA A 55 -19.70 0.46 11.81
C ALA A 55 -18.18 0.49 11.80
N LEU A 56 -17.62 -0.04 12.88
CA LEU A 56 -16.30 -0.61 12.91
C LEU A 56 -16.45 -1.79 11.97
N THR A 57 -16.50 -1.50 10.67
CA THR A 57 -16.17 -2.47 9.65
C THR A 57 -14.69 -2.71 9.86
N LEU A 58 -14.38 -3.48 10.89
CA LEU A 58 -13.28 -4.40 10.89
C LEU A 58 -13.61 -5.35 9.73
N THR A 59 -13.43 -4.88 8.50
CA THR A 59 -12.78 -5.69 7.49
C THR A 59 -11.38 -5.95 8.03
N LEU A 60 -11.32 -6.79 9.07
CA LEU A 60 -10.27 -7.77 9.20
C LEU A 60 -10.45 -8.64 7.96
N GLY A 61 -9.99 -8.11 6.82
CA GLY A 61 -9.37 -8.98 5.85
C GLY A 61 -8.22 -9.59 6.61
N SER A 62 -8.50 -10.68 7.31
CA SER A 62 -7.48 -11.64 7.71
C SER A 62 -6.91 -12.13 6.39
N VAL A 63 -5.99 -11.34 5.84
CA VAL A 63 -5.03 -11.86 4.88
C VAL A 63 -4.31 -12.92 5.70
N ALA A 64 -4.68 -14.18 5.48
CA ALA A 64 -3.93 -15.24 6.09
C ALA A 64 -2.48 -15.02 5.68
N VAL A 65 -1.62 -14.76 6.66
CA VAL A 65 -0.19 -14.66 6.43
C VAL A 65 0.26 -16.05 6.05
N GLN A 66 0.31 -16.28 4.74
CA GLN A 66 0.80 -17.52 4.18
C GLN A 66 2.27 -17.64 4.59
N ALA A 67 2.62 -18.72 5.30
CA ALA A 67 3.97 -18.90 5.82
C ALA A 67 4.98 -18.91 4.66
N ALA A 68 6.04 -18.10 4.79
CA ALA A 68 7.16 -18.14 3.87
C ALA A 68 7.77 -19.55 3.88
N THR A 69 8.06 -20.07 2.70
CA THR A 69 8.69 -21.39 2.53
C THR A 69 10.19 -21.19 2.42
N ALA A 70 10.96 -21.90 3.24
CA ALA A 70 12.41 -21.90 3.14
C ALA A 70 12.85 -22.52 1.80
N VAL A 71 13.71 -21.80 1.08
CA VAL A 71 14.27 -22.19 -0.22
C VAL A 71 15.78 -22.35 -0.09
N THR A 72 16.29 -23.47 -0.58
CA THR A 72 17.74 -23.73 -0.68
C THR A 72 18.25 -23.30 -2.05
N PHE A 73 19.09 -22.29 -2.05
CA PHE A 73 19.78 -21.74 -3.22
C PHE A 73 21.17 -22.35 -3.37
N ASN A 74 21.58 -22.53 -4.61
CA ASN A 74 22.89 -23.04 -4.99
C ASN A 74 23.59 -22.08 -5.96
N PRO A 75 24.22 -21.01 -5.45
CA PRO A 75 25.03 -20.11 -6.28
C PRO A 75 26.17 -20.82 -7.00
N GLY A 76 26.64 -21.97 -6.48
CA GLY A 76 27.62 -22.84 -7.12
C GLY A 76 27.24 -23.27 -8.54
N ALA A 77 25.95 -23.23 -8.90
CA ALA A 77 25.47 -23.53 -10.26
C ALA A 77 25.93 -22.51 -11.31
N PHE A 78 26.21 -21.26 -10.93
CA PHE A 78 26.71 -20.21 -11.84
C PHE A 78 28.06 -19.61 -11.41
N ALA A 79 28.42 -19.72 -10.13
CA ALA A 79 29.67 -19.22 -9.55
C ALA A 79 30.40 -20.37 -8.83
N PRO A 80 31.33 -21.09 -9.51
CA PRO A 80 32.03 -22.23 -8.92
C PRO A 80 32.71 -21.87 -7.60
N GLY A 81 32.54 -22.72 -6.58
CA GLY A 81 33.06 -22.50 -5.22
C GLY A 81 32.14 -21.70 -4.30
N ALA A 82 31.06 -21.11 -4.81
CA ALA A 82 30.05 -20.47 -3.97
C ALA A 82 29.23 -21.51 -3.19
N SER A 83 29.04 -21.27 -1.89
CA SER A 83 28.33 -22.19 -1.00
C SER A 83 26.81 -22.05 -1.13
N GLN A 84 26.11 -23.17 -0.93
CA GLN A 84 24.65 -23.18 -0.83
C GLN A 84 24.19 -22.44 0.42
N PHE A 85 22.97 -21.91 0.39
CA PHE A 85 22.34 -21.31 1.56
C PHE A 85 20.83 -21.53 1.50
N THR A 86 20.19 -21.54 2.67
CA THR A 86 18.73 -21.69 2.79
C THR A 86 18.14 -20.44 3.42
N ALA A 87 17.09 -19.90 2.80
CA ALA A 87 16.42 -18.68 3.25
C ALA A 87 14.92 -18.75 2.97
N ASP A 88 14.11 -18.20 3.87
CA ASP A 88 12.67 -17.98 3.63
C ASP A 88 12.39 -16.56 3.11
N VAL A 89 13.30 -15.62 3.39
CA VAL A 89 13.23 -14.23 2.95
C VAL A 89 14.57 -13.80 2.33
N LEU A 90 14.50 -13.08 1.21
CA LEU A 90 15.64 -12.30 0.70
C LEU A 90 15.33 -10.82 0.92
N ASN A 91 16.25 -10.10 1.55
CA ASN A 91 16.11 -8.67 1.81
C ASN A 91 16.81 -7.93 0.66
N LEU A 92 16.09 -7.04 0.01
CA LEU A 92 16.52 -6.43 -1.25
C LEU A 92 16.87 -4.96 -1.08
N LYS A 93 17.70 -4.46 -2.00
CA LYS A 93 17.93 -3.03 -2.22
C LYS A 93 17.40 -2.61 -3.57
N ASP A 94 16.48 -1.64 -3.58
CA ASP A 94 15.83 -1.16 -4.79
C ASP A 94 16.60 0.01 -5.43
N TYR A 95 16.85 -0.13 -6.74
CA TYR A 95 17.49 0.85 -7.60
C TYR A 95 16.62 1.04 -8.84
N SER A 96 15.71 1.99 -8.78
CA SER A 96 14.65 2.08 -9.79
C SER A 96 14.28 3.50 -10.15
N ARG A 97 13.58 3.59 -11.27
CA ARG A 97 12.98 4.80 -11.77
C ARG A 97 11.55 4.51 -12.18
N VAL A 98 10.65 5.38 -11.74
CA VAL A 98 9.27 5.42 -12.20
C VAL A 98 9.05 6.72 -12.96
N ASP A 99 8.48 6.60 -14.16
CA ASP A 99 8.11 7.72 -15.02
C ASP A 99 6.59 7.72 -15.26
N LEU A 100 5.98 8.90 -15.16
CA LEU A 100 4.59 9.11 -15.54
C LEU A 100 4.47 9.44 -17.02
N GLY A 101 3.69 8.63 -17.71
CA GLY A 101 3.31 8.80 -19.10
C GLY A 101 2.06 9.65 -19.28
N THR A 102 1.27 9.30 -20.29
CA THR A 102 0.06 10.02 -20.67
C THR A 102 -1.05 9.91 -19.63
N THR A 103 -1.76 11.00 -19.40
CA THR A 103 -2.98 11.03 -18.58
C THR A 103 -4.22 10.91 -19.47
N SER A 104 -5.12 10.00 -19.11
CA SER A 104 -6.43 9.83 -19.74
C SER A 104 -7.51 9.89 -18.66
N GLY A 105 -8.27 10.98 -18.62
CA GLY A 105 -9.24 11.24 -17.55
C GLY A 105 -8.55 11.39 -16.19
N SER A 106 -9.02 10.66 -15.18
CA SER A 106 -8.45 10.65 -13.83
C SER A 106 -7.33 9.61 -13.63
N SER A 107 -6.83 9.02 -14.72
CA SER A 107 -5.81 7.97 -14.68
C SER A 107 -4.57 8.40 -15.47
N THR A 108 -3.39 8.17 -14.91
CA THR A 108 -2.09 8.42 -15.55
C THR A 108 -1.33 7.10 -15.65
N ALA A 109 -0.87 6.78 -16.85
CA ALA A 109 -0.01 5.63 -17.07
C ALA A 109 1.36 5.86 -16.41
N PHE A 110 1.99 4.81 -15.91
CA PHE A 110 3.38 4.85 -15.47
C PHE A 110 4.18 3.69 -16.06
N THR A 111 5.48 3.93 -16.17
CA THR A 111 6.50 2.91 -16.51
C THR A 111 7.52 2.87 -15.40
N GLU A 112 7.94 1.68 -15.02
CA GLU A 112 8.94 1.46 -13.99
C GLU A 112 10.02 0.51 -14.50
N THR A 113 11.27 0.87 -14.26
CA THR A 113 12.44 0.06 -14.60
C THR A 113 13.42 0.10 -13.45
N GLY A 114 14.06 -1.02 -13.14
CA GLY A 114 15.03 -1.03 -12.05
C GLY A 114 15.70 -2.36 -11.80
N TYR A 115 16.45 -2.36 -10.71
CA TYR A 115 17.14 -3.52 -10.17
C TYR A 115 16.85 -3.69 -8.69
N LEU A 116 16.68 -4.93 -8.25
CA LEU A 116 16.58 -5.29 -6.83
C LEU A 116 17.79 -6.14 -6.44
N LEU A 117 18.76 -5.55 -5.76
CA LEU A 117 19.96 -6.24 -5.29
C LEU A 117 19.63 -7.09 -4.07
N VAL A 118 19.96 -8.39 -4.08
CA VAL A 118 19.89 -9.21 -2.86
C VAL A 118 20.97 -8.76 -1.89
N ASN A 119 20.56 -8.04 -0.85
CA ASN A 119 21.47 -7.45 0.13
C ASN A 119 21.90 -8.47 1.18
N ASN A 120 20.93 -9.18 1.74
CA ASN A 120 21.13 -10.27 2.70
C ASN A 120 19.92 -11.21 2.68
N ALA A 121 19.94 -12.27 3.48
CA ALA A 121 18.87 -13.26 3.54
C ALA A 121 18.47 -13.51 5.00
N SER A 122 17.27 -14.04 5.20
CA SER A 122 16.81 -14.48 6.51
C SER A 122 16.31 -15.93 6.45
N LEU A 123 16.42 -16.63 7.57
CA LEU A 123 15.77 -17.92 7.81
C LEU A 123 15.08 -17.86 9.17
N GLY A 124 13.75 -17.80 9.17
CA GLY A 124 12.98 -17.45 10.35
C GLY A 124 13.34 -16.03 10.82
N SER A 125 13.72 -15.88 12.09
CA SER A 125 14.12 -14.59 12.66
C SER A 125 15.60 -14.25 12.49
N ASN A 126 16.39 -15.11 11.84
CA ASN A 126 17.84 -14.95 11.75
C ASN A 126 18.24 -14.38 10.40
N THR A 127 18.73 -13.14 10.38
CA THR A 127 19.30 -12.50 9.18
C THR A 127 20.80 -12.79 9.07
N PHE A 128 21.25 -13.12 7.87
CA PHE A 128 22.64 -13.44 7.57
C PHE A 128 23.02 -12.99 6.15
N ASN A 129 24.31 -12.83 5.90
CA ASN A 129 24.83 -12.58 4.55
C ASN A 129 25.25 -13.92 3.93
N PRO A 130 24.65 -14.36 2.82
CA PRO A 130 25.13 -15.55 2.12
C PRO A 130 26.61 -15.42 1.76
N THR A 131 27.42 -16.44 2.08
CA THR A 131 28.88 -16.42 1.88
C THR A 131 29.22 -16.14 0.43
N GLY A 132 29.99 -15.07 0.18
CA GLY A 132 30.42 -14.67 -1.16
C GLY A 132 29.44 -13.77 -1.92
N ASN A 133 28.20 -13.58 -1.43
CA ASN A 133 27.26 -12.65 -2.05
C ASN A 133 27.78 -11.21 -1.94
N ARG A 134 27.69 -10.46 -3.04
CA ARG A 134 28.19 -9.09 -3.28
C ARG A 134 29.71 -8.95 -3.34
N ASP A 135 30.44 -10.06 -3.42
CA ASP A 135 31.91 -10.06 -3.56
C ASP A 135 32.35 -11.10 -4.60
N ALA A 136 32.28 -12.39 -4.25
CA ALA A 136 32.60 -13.49 -5.16
C ALA A 136 31.51 -13.72 -6.22
N TYR A 137 30.26 -13.40 -5.90
CA TYR A 137 29.13 -13.38 -6.83
C TYR A 137 28.10 -12.35 -6.37
N THR A 138 27.16 -11.95 -7.23
CA THR A 138 26.05 -11.08 -6.86
C THR A 138 24.73 -11.62 -7.40
N LEU A 139 23.70 -11.64 -6.56
CA LEU A 139 22.33 -11.94 -6.97
C LEU A 139 21.51 -10.65 -7.04
N TYR A 140 20.78 -10.44 -8.14
CA TYR A 140 19.87 -9.31 -8.26
C TYR A 140 18.74 -9.60 -9.24
N PHE A 141 17.61 -8.92 -9.08
CA PHE A 141 16.53 -8.91 -10.05
C PHE A 141 16.70 -7.72 -10.99
N GLN A 142 16.48 -7.93 -12.28
CA GLN A 142 16.25 -6.87 -13.25
C GLN A 142 14.77 -6.91 -13.63
N TYR A 143 14.10 -5.76 -13.65
CA TYR A 143 12.67 -5.73 -13.92
C TYR A 143 12.23 -4.52 -14.74
N THR A 144 11.06 -4.68 -15.36
CA THR A 144 10.33 -3.61 -16.02
C THR A 144 8.84 -3.85 -15.81
N GLY A 145 8.11 -2.79 -15.47
CA GLY A 145 6.68 -2.83 -15.26
C GLY A 145 5.98 -1.62 -15.86
N THR A 146 4.69 -1.77 -16.12
CA THR A 146 3.81 -0.68 -16.50
C THR A 146 2.55 -0.74 -15.67
N GLY A 147 1.90 0.39 -15.48
CA GLY A 147 0.67 0.45 -14.72
C GLY A 147 -0.08 1.73 -14.90
N THR A 148 -1.09 1.91 -14.05
CA THR A 148 -1.88 3.12 -14.00
C THR A 148 -2.02 3.60 -12.57
N GLN A 149 -2.09 4.90 -12.38
CA GLN A 149 -2.34 5.54 -11.08
C GLN A 149 -3.33 6.68 -11.20
N ASN A 150 -3.88 7.12 -10.07
CA ASN A 150 -4.89 8.17 -10.00
C ASN A 150 -4.36 9.61 -9.86
N ALA A 151 -3.05 9.85 -10.07
CA ALA A 151 -2.45 11.18 -10.02
C ALA A 151 -1.67 11.53 -11.28
N THR A 152 -1.58 12.82 -11.59
CA THR A 152 -0.87 13.37 -12.76
C THR A 152 0.60 13.71 -12.48
N ASN A 153 0.98 13.71 -11.20
CA ASN A 153 2.35 13.90 -10.71
C ASN A 153 2.51 13.23 -9.34
N PHE A 154 3.75 13.11 -8.88
CA PHE A 154 4.14 12.59 -7.56
C PHE A 154 4.20 13.66 -6.46
N ASN A 155 3.64 14.85 -6.70
CA ASN A 155 3.52 15.90 -5.67
C ASN A 155 2.24 15.75 -4.84
N THR A 156 1.35 14.81 -5.20
CA THR A 156 0.18 14.40 -4.42
C THR A 156 0.17 12.88 -4.24
N SER A 157 -0.30 12.38 -3.08
CA SER A 157 -0.40 10.94 -2.85
C SER A 157 -1.32 10.29 -3.89
N SER A 158 -0.91 9.14 -4.38
CA SER A 158 -1.59 8.40 -5.43
C SER A 158 -1.61 6.91 -5.16
N GLN A 159 -2.59 6.23 -5.72
CA GLN A 159 -2.69 4.80 -5.71
C GLN A 159 -2.82 4.32 -7.14
N GLY A 160 -2.32 3.11 -7.38
CA GLY A 160 -2.31 2.53 -8.70
C GLY A 160 -2.24 1.01 -8.66
N SER A 161 -2.13 0.46 -9.86
CA SER A 161 -1.92 -0.96 -10.06
C SER A 161 -0.93 -1.16 -11.20
N PHE A 162 -0.13 -2.21 -11.06
CA PHE A 162 0.63 -2.72 -12.20
C PHE A 162 -0.34 -3.39 -13.17
N ASN A 163 -0.18 -3.05 -14.44
CA ASN A 163 -0.81 -3.75 -15.56
C ASN A 163 0.13 -4.86 -16.07
N THR A 164 1.44 -4.58 -16.04
CA THR A 164 2.48 -5.55 -16.40
C THR A 164 3.65 -5.45 -15.43
N LEU A 165 4.34 -6.57 -15.25
CA LEU A 165 5.64 -6.67 -14.63
C LEU A 165 6.31 -7.87 -15.28
N THR A 166 7.55 -7.69 -15.72
CA THR A 166 8.44 -8.76 -16.16
C THR A 166 9.75 -8.61 -15.42
N TYR A 167 10.29 -9.72 -14.92
CA TYR A 167 11.58 -9.70 -14.25
C TYR A 167 12.44 -10.90 -14.63
N SER A 168 13.74 -10.74 -14.41
CA SER A 168 14.75 -11.81 -14.45
C SER A 168 15.57 -11.78 -13.17
N LEU A 169 15.72 -12.91 -12.51
CA LEU A 169 16.71 -13.10 -11.46
C LEU A 169 18.05 -13.41 -12.15
N ILE A 170 19.06 -12.61 -11.87
CA ILE A 170 20.39 -12.67 -12.46
C ILE A 170 21.41 -13.04 -11.38
N GLY A 171 22.30 -13.97 -11.71
CA GLY A 171 23.53 -14.22 -10.99
C GLY A 171 24.71 -13.67 -11.77
N ALA A 172 25.51 -12.80 -11.16
CA ALA A 172 26.77 -12.32 -11.72
C ALA A 172 27.94 -12.97 -10.97
N THR A 173 28.97 -13.41 -11.67
CA THR A 173 30.25 -13.73 -11.02
C THR A 173 30.95 -12.42 -10.65
N GLY A 174 31.54 -12.35 -9.45
CA GLY A 174 32.10 -11.13 -8.89
C GLY A 174 31.06 -10.13 -8.34
N ALA A 175 31.58 -8.99 -7.90
CA ALA A 175 30.77 -7.88 -7.38
C ALA A 175 30.02 -7.14 -8.49
N SER A 176 28.82 -6.65 -8.17
CA SER A 176 28.05 -5.74 -9.04
C SER A 176 27.85 -4.39 -8.37
N ALA A 177 27.99 -3.31 -9.16
CA ALA A 177 27.74 -1.94 -8.74
C ALA A 177 26.45 -1.40 -9.38
N PHE A 178 25.57 -0.82 -8.56
CA PHE A 178 24.28 -0.25 -8.98
C PHE A 178 24.33 1.27 -8.84
N THR A 179 24.04 1.97 -9.92
CA THR A 179 24.12 3.44 -9.98
C THR A 179 23.06 4.02 -10.91
N PHE A 180 22.95 5.35 -10.96
CA PHE A 180 22.15 6.05 -11.97
C PHE A 180 23.08 6.72 -12.98
N ASN A 181 22.77 6.60 -14.27
CA ASN A 181 23.53 7.29 -15.32
C ASN A 181 23.19 8.79 -15.38
N GLY A 182 23.83 9.54 -16.28
CA GLY A 182 23.58 10.99 -16.45
C GLY A 182 22.14 11.35 -16.83
N SER A 183 21.39 10.41 -17.40
CA SER A 183 19.95 10.55 -17.69
C SER A 183 19.06 10.05 -16.55
N GLN A 184 19.63 9.72 -15.39
CA GLN A 184 18.95 9.18 -14.21
C GLN A 184 18.24 7.85 -14.50
N GLN A 185 18.76 7.05 -15.43
CA GLN A 185 18.32 5.67 -15.61
C GLN A 185 19.15 4.75 -14.71
N PRO A 186 18.52 3.80 -14.00
CA PRO A 186 19.27 2.85 -13.19
C PRO A 186 20.17 1.99 -14.09
N THR A 187 21.36 1.68 -13.62
CA THR A 187 22.37 0.89 -14.33
C THR A 187 23.06 -0.06 -13.37
N VAL A 188 23.47 -1.22 -13.90
CA VAL A 188 24.30 -2.20 -13.19
C VAL A 188 25.59 -2.43 -13.96
N THR A 189 26.72 -2.43 -13.27
CA THR A 189 28.03 -2.84 -13.80
C THR A 189 28.47 -4.09 -13.07
N ASN A 190 28.68 -5.18 -13.81
CA ASN A 190 29.11 -6.47 -13.26
C ASN A 190 30.61 -6.66 -13.48
N ALA A 191 31.33 -7.09 -12.44
CA ALA A 191 32.75 -7.41 -12.56
C ALA A 191 33.01 -8.68 -13.39
N GLY A 192 32.04 -9.61 -13.43
CA GLY A 192 32.13 -10.86 -14.17
C GLY A 192 30.89 -11.16 -15.03
N THR A 193 30.78 -12.43 -15.42
CA THR A 193 29.74 -12.94 -16.33
C THR A 193 28.38 -13.03 -15.64
N THR A 194 27.32 -12.68 -16.37
CA THR A 194 25.94 -12.80 -15.88
C THR A 194 25.24 -14.02 -16.45
N THR A 195 24.44 -14.67 -15.62
CA THR A 195 23.59 -15.81 -15.97
C THR A 195 22.16 -15.54 -15.51
N THR A 196 21.18 -15.75 -16.39
CA THR A 196 19.77 -15.71 -16.01
C THR A 196 19.41 -16.98 -15.24
N LEU A 197 19.01 -16.81 -13.99
CA LEU A 197 18.69 -17.90 -13.07
C LEU A 197 17.21 -18.25 -13.09
N ALA A 198 16.36 -17.23 -13.21
CA ALA A 198 14.92 -17.38 -13.30
C ALA A 198 14.27 -16.18 -13.99
N THR A 199 13.04 -16.35 -14.45
CA THR A 199 12.20 -15.30 -15.02
C THR A 199 10.81 -15.33 -14.39
N GLY A 200 10.09 -14.23 -14.49
CA GLY A 200 8.69 -14.21 -14.11
C GLY A 200 7.92 -13.01 -14.62
N SER A 201 6.61 -13.07 -14.41
CA SER A 201 5.64 -12.09 -14.89
C SER A 201 4.60 -11.78 -13.83
N LEU A 202 3.97 -10.62 -13.93
CA LEU A 202 2.88 -10.21 -13.04
C LEU A 202 1.77 -11.25 -12.98
N ILE A 203 1.33 -11.60 -11.78
CA ILE A 203 0.04 -12.28 -11.52
C ILE A 203 -0.97 -11.24 -11.04
N ASN A 204 -0.59 -10.45 -10.03
CA ASN A 204 -1.33 -9.29 -9.53
C ASN A 204 -0.39 -8.28 -8.89
N GLY A 205 -0.79 -7.02 -8.81
CA GLY A 205 0.03 -6.01 -8.13
C GLY A 205 -0.70 -4.69 -7.91
N THR A 206 -0.59 -4.15 -6.70
CA THR A 206 -1.05 -2.81 -6.35
C THR A 206 0.14 -1.94 -5.97
N THR A 207 0.03 -0.64 -6.25
CA THR A 207 1.03 0.36 -5.89
C THR A 207 0.38 1.45 -5.07
N SER A 208 1.13 1.95 -4.11
CA SER A 208 0.81 3.15 -3.36
C SER A 208 1.99 4.08 -3.43
N PHE A 209 1.74 5.31 -3.83
CA PHE A 209 2.70 6.40 -3.76
C PHE A 209 2.11 7.42 -2.79
N SER A 210 2.89 7.92 -1.84
CA SER A 210 2.43 9.06 -1.06
C SER A 210 3.31 10.25 -1.35
N ALA A 211 2.71 11.40 -1.63
CA ALA A 211 3.50 12.58 -1.90
C ALA A 211 3.92 13.28 -0.62
N ASN A 212 5.09 13.93 -0.72
CA ASN A 212 5.53 15.01 0.15
C ASN A 212 5.36 14.69 1.66
N PRO A 213 6.19 13.81 2.26
CA PRO A 213 7.35 13.07 1.74
C PRO A 213 7.21 11.54 1.88
N THR A 214 6.01 10.97 1.92
CA THR A 214 5.73 9.66 2.56
C THR A 214 5.93 8.40 1.69
N GLY A 215 7.11 8.20 1.10
CA GLY A 215 7.54 6.89 0.58
C GLY A 215 6.77 6.34 -0.65
N ALA A 216 7.31 5.26 -1.21
CA ALA A 216 6.72 4.54 -2.33
C ALA A 216 6.63 3.06 -1.95
N GLY A 217 5.53 2.39 -2.29
CA GLY A 217 5.27 1.01 -1.89
C GLY A 217 4.55 0.24 -2.98
N ALA A 218 4.86 -1.05 -3.11
CA ALA A 218 4.05 -1.96 -3.93
C ALA A 218 3.91 -3.33 -3.28
N ASN A 219 2.74 -3.92 -3.50
CA ASN A 219 2.43 -5.30 -3.13
C ASN A 219 2.18 -6.10 -4.40
N ILE A 220 3.11 -7.01 -4.74
CA ILE A 220 3.11 -7.72 -6.02
C ILE A 220 3.22 -9.23 -5.80
N SER A 221 2.40 -9.99 -6.52
CA SER A 221 2.62 -11.42 -6.75
C SER A 221 3.01 -11.65 -8.20
N ALA A 222 4.03 -12.49 -8.42
CA ALA A 222 4.52 -12.77 -9.75
C ALA A 222 4.79 -14.28 -9.91
N SER A 223 4.75 -14.76 -11.16
CA SER A 223 5.19 -16.12 -11.48
C SER A 223 6.69 -16.24 -11.27
N TYR A 224 7.18 -17.46 -11.06
CA TYR A 224 8.61 -17.76 -10.99
C TYR A 224 8.87 -19.00 -11.83
N VAL A 225 9.78 -18.88 -12.78
CA VAL A 225 10.18 -19.95 -13.70
C VAL A 225 11.69 -20.02 -13.68
N GLU A 226 12.24 -21.07 -13.06
CA GLU A 226 13.67 -21.35 -13.04
C GLU A 226 14.19 -21.56 -14.47
N GLN A 227 15.31 -20.91 -14.79
CA GLN A 227 15.98 -20.99 -16.08
C GLN A 227 17.30 -21.76 -15.98
N LEU A 228 18.01 -21.62 -14.86
CA LEU A 228 19.23 -22.37 -14.60
C LEU A 228 18.93 -23.57 -13.71
N ALA A 229 19.05 -24.78 -14.26
CA ALA A 229 18.87 -26.00 -13.48
C ALA A 229 19.82 -26.06 -12.27
N ASN A 230 19.32 -26.61 -11.17
CA ASN A 230 20.05 -26.76 -9.90
C ASN A 230 20.43 -25.44 -9.23
N PHE A 231 19.83 -24.30 -9.62
CA PHE A 231 19.99 -23.07 -8.85
C PHE A 231 19.12 -23.11 -7.60
N ILE A 232 17.86 -23.55 -7.72
CA ILE A 232 17.03 -23.91 -6.57
C ILE A 232 17.08 -25.43 -6.39
N LEU A 233 17.45 -25.87 -5.18
CA LEU A 233 17.52 -27.29 -4.85
C LEU A 233 16.24 -27.79 -4.16
N SER A 234 15.58 -26.92 -3.40
CA SER A 234 14.34 -27.26 -2.71
C SER A 234 13.60 -25.99 -2.26
N PRO A 235 12.27 -25.93 -2.37
CA PRO A 235 11.43 -26.85 -3.13
C PRO A 235 11.58 -26.58 -4.64
N THR A 236 11.52 -27.63 -5.45
CA THR A 236 11.69 -27.58 -6.92
C THR A 236 10.59 -26.80 -7.66
N ASN A 237 9.48 -26.47 -6.98
CA ASN A 237 8.39 -25.67 -7.52
C ASN A 237 7.97 -24.58 -6.53
N SER A 238 8.53 -23.38 -6.67
CA SER A 238 8.23 -22.23 -5.81
C SER A 238 7.55 -21.10 -6.60
N THR A 239 6.60 -20.41 -5.99
CA THR A 239 6.08 -19.13 -6.49
C THR A 239 6.79 -17.99 -5.76
N LEU A 240 7.20 -16.95 -6.49
CA LEU A 240 7.87 -15.80 -5.91
C LEU A 240 6.84 -14.75 -5.48
N ARG A 241 6.88 -14.40 -4.21
CA ARG A 241 6.09 -13.32 -3.61
C ARG A 241 6.99 -12.10 -3.45
N LEU A 242 6.76 -11.10 -4.31
CA LEU A 242 7.46 -9.81 -4.29
C LEU A 242 6.83 -8.82 -3.28
N PHE A 243 6.14 -9.33 -2.25
CA PHE A 243 5.42 -8.52 -1.27
C PHE A 243 6.42 -7.75 -0.40
N GLY A 244 6.48 -6.44 -0.57
CA GLY A 244 7.37 -5.58 0.23
C GLY A 244 8.72 -5.29 -0.43
N ALA A 245 9.05 -5.93 -1.56
CA ALA A 245 10.28 -5.66 -2.31
C ALA A 245 10.46 -4.19 -2.68
N PHE A 246 9.33 -3.50 -2.87
CA PHE A 246 9.23 -2.11 -3.29
C PHE A 246 8.82 -1.17 -2.15
N ASN A 247 8.95 -1.60 -0.88
CA ASN A 247 8.60 -0.75 0.25
C ASN A 247 9.76 0.22 0.55
N ASN A 248 9.62 1.46 0.10
CA ASN A 248 10.66 2.47 0.12
C ASN A 248 10.30 3.61 1.07
N ASN A 249 11.19 3.90 2.02
CA ASN A 249 11.05 5.02 2.93
C ASN A 249 11.43 6.36 2.29
N GLU A 250 10.93 7.45 2.87
CA GLU A 250 11.00 8.84 2.40
C GLU A 250 12.41 9.32 2.03
N GLN A 251 13.42 8.87 2.76
CA GLN A 251 14.81 9.35 2.60
C GLN A 251 15.49 8.82 1.34
N ILE A 252 14.88 7.86 0.64
CA ILE A 252 15.51 7.13 -0.46
C ILE A 252 14.81 7.40 -1.80
N VAL A 253 13.65 8.08 -1.76
CA VAL A 253 12.88 8.48 -2.95
C VAL A 253 13.23 9.93 -3.31
N THR A 254 13.72 10.14 -4.52
CA THR A 254 13.99 11.49 -5.07
C THR A 254 13.03 11.78 -6.21
N VAL A 255 12.17 12.78 -6.05
CA VAL A 255 11.26 13.24 -7.11
C VAL A 255 12.03 14.14 -8.10
N VAL A 256 11.90 13.85 -9.39
CA VAL A 256 12.60 14.55 -10.48
C VAL A 256 11.64 14.92 -11.61
N ASN A 257 12.14 15.60 -12.64
CA ASN A 257 11.38 15.95 -13.85
C ASN A 257 10.05 16.68 -13.54
N GLY A 258 10.10 17.68 -12.64
CA GLY A 258 8.92 18.47 -12.26
C GLY A 258 7.81 17.66 -11.56
N GLY A 259 8.14 16.53 -10.93
CA GLY A 259 7.15 15.67 -10.27
C GLY A 259 6.61 14.55 -11.16
N ARG A 260 7.13 14.39 -12.39
CA ARG A 260 6.68 13.34 -13.31
C ARG A 260 7.49 12.05 -13.23
N SER A 261 8.58 12.07 -12.48
CA SER A 261 9.43 10.91 -12.29
C SER A 261 9.90 10.85 -10.84
N PHE A 262 10.24 9.66 -10.35
CA PHE A 262 11.04 9.55 -9.13
C PHE A 262 12.08 8.44 -9.27
N LEU A 263 13.13 8.59 -8.48
CA LEU A 263 14.27 7.67 -8.39
C LEU A 263 14.28 7.04 -6.99
N ILE A 264 14.60 5.75 -6.92
CA ILE A 264 14.82 5.03 -5.67
C ILE A 264 16.28 4.58 -5.65
N ASN A 265 17.06 5.02 -4.66
CA ASN A 265 18.50 4.70 -4.59
C ASN A 265 18.88 3.96 -3.30
N GLY A 266 18.65 2.64 -3.28
CA GLY A 266 19.04 1.77 -2.17
C GLY A 266 17.97 1.58 -1.11
N GLY A 267 16.69 1.68 -1.48
CA GLY A 267 15.55 1.37 -0.62
C GLY A 267 15.20 -0.10 -0.69
N GLY A 268 13.92 -0.46 -0.77
CA GLY A 268 13.44 -1.83 -0.96
C GLY A 268 13.05 -2.53 0.34
N GLY A 269 12.69 -3.79 0.21
CA GLY A 269 12.31 -4.62 1.34
C GLY A 269 12.43 -6.09 1.00
N ASP A 270 11.46 -6.86 1.46
CA ASP A 270 11.61 -8.30 1.51
C ASP A 270 10.89 -8.99 0.36
N ILE A 271 11.43 -10.13 -0.06
CA ILE A 271 10.74 -11.10 -0.89
C ILE A 271 10.71 -12.43 -0.19
N SER A 272 9.63 -13.17 -0.39
CA SER A 272 9.47 -14.51 0.13
C SER A 272 9.06 -15.47 -0.98
N PHE A 273 9.25 -16.75 -0.72
CA PHE A 273 8.77 -17.80 -1.60
C PHE A 273 7.60 -18.50 -0.94
N THR A 274 6.63 -18.91 -1.76
CA THR A 274 5.53 -19.77 -1.33
C THR A 274 5.55 -21.06 -2.13
N ALA A 275 5.45 -22.19 -1.43
CA ALA A 275 5.33 -23.49 -2.08
C ALA A 275 4.15 -23.50 -3.07
N THR A 276 4.41 -24.00 -4.28
CA THR A 276 3.36 -24.11 -5.30
C THR A 276 2.50 -25.33 -4.96
N GLY A 277 1.31 -25.08 -4.42
CA GLY A 277 0.40 -26.13 -3.96
C GLY A 277 -0.36 -25.66 -2.73
N ASN A 278 -1.52 -25.02 -2.99
CA ASN A 278 -2.51 -24.54 -2.02
C ASN A 278 -2.02 -24.51 -0.56
N PRO A 279 -1.29 -23.46 -0.13
CA PRO A 279 -1.02 -23.29 1.28
C PRO A 279 -2.39 -22.99 1.88
N THR A 280 -2.98 -23.98 2.55
CA THR A 280 -4.21 -23.76 3.30
C THR A 280 -3.93 -22.57 4.19
N PRO A 281 -4.70 -21.46 4.06
CA PRO A 281 -4.63 -20.34 4.98
C PRO A 281 -4.59 -20.89 6.40
N VAL A 282 -3.43 -20.83 7.06
CA VAL A 282 -3.34 -21.30 8.45
C VAL A 282 -4.04 -20.23 9.26
N PRO A 283 -5.18 -20.54 9.93
CA PRO A 283 -5.81 -19.57 10.79
C PRO A 283 -4.83 -19.22 11.89
N GLU A 284 -4.48 -17.95 12.01
CA GLU A 284 -3.56 -17.50 13.05
C GLU A 284 -4.12 -17.92 14.43
N PRO A 285 -3.29 -18.37 15.38
CA PRO A 285 -3.76 -18.78 16.70
C PRO A 285 -4.61 -17.71 17.40
N ALA A 286 -4.32 -16.43 17.15
CA ALA A 286 -5.08 -15.31 17.66
C ALA A 286 -6.50 -15.23 17.07
N SER A 287 -6.69 -15.55 15.79
CA SER A 287 -8.00 -15.56 15.15
C SER A 287 -8.90 -16.69 15.67
N MET A 288 -8.32 -17.85 16.01
CA MET A 288 -9.04 -18.92 16.73
C MET A 288 -9.37 -18.53 18.17
N MET A 289 -8.49 -17.82 18.87
CA MET A 289 -8.80 -17.30 20.20
C MET A 289 -9.89 -16.24 20.17
N ILE A 290 -9.88 -15.33 19.18
CA ILE A 290 -10.92 -14.31 19.01
C ILE A 290 -12.25 -14.98 18.65
N PHE A 291 -12.24 -15.96 17.76
CA PHE A 291 -13.45 -16.71 17.42
C PHE A 291 -13.98 -17.51 18.62
N GLY A 292 -13.10 -18.18 19.37
CA GLY A 292 -13.45 -18.91 20.59
C GLY A 292 -13.99 -18.01 21.70
N THR A 293 -13.40 -16.83 21.92
CA THR A 293 -13.87 -15.85 22.90
C THR A 293 -15.18 -15.19 22.48
N ALA A 294 -15.36 -14.91 21.18
CA ALA A 294 -16.62 -14.40 20.64
C ALA A 294 -17.76 -15.42 20.81
N LEU A 295 -17.51 -16.71 20.56
CA LEU A 295 -18.49 -17.77 20.77
C LEU A 295 -18.84 -17.95 22.25
N ALA A 296 -17.83 -17.89 23.14
CA ALA A 296 -18.04 -17.94 24.58
C ALA A 296 -18.87 -16.75 25.09
N GLY A 297 -18.61 -15.55 24.57
CA GLY A 297 -19.38 -14.34 24.85
C GLY A 297 -20.85 -14.45 24.38
N LEU A 298 -21.07 -14.97 23.17
CA LEU A 298 -22.42 -15.20 22.63
C LEU A 298 -23.18 -16.28 23.43
N GLY A 299 -22.49 -17.33 23.86
CA GLY A 299 -23.03 -18.37 24.75
C GLY A 299 -23.45 -17.81 26.12
N ALA A 300 -22.65 -16.92 26.70
CA ALA A 300 -22.99 -16.25 27.97
C ALA A 300 -24.22 -15.33 27.83
N LEU A 301 -24.32 -14.59 26.72
CA LEU A 301 -25.46 -13.71 26.43
C LEU A 301 -26.76 -14.49 26.20
N THR A 302 -26.71 -15.59 25.45
CA THR A 302 -27.88 -16.46 25.22
C THR A 302 -28.34 -17.16 26.49
N ARG A 303 -27.41 -17.60 27.35
CA ARG A 303 -27.73 -18.19 28.68
C ARG A 303 -28.40 -17.18 29.60
N ARG A 304 -28.00 -15.90 29.57
CA ARG A 304 -28.63 -14.85 30.40
C ARG A 304 -30.07 -14.59 30.00
N ARG A 305 -30.39 -14.61 28.70
CA ARG A 305 -31.77 -14.39 28.20
C ARG A 305 -32.76 -15.49 28.61
N ARG A 306 -32.30 -16.74 28.78
CA ARG A 306 -33.17 -17.86 29.22
C ARG A 306 -33.51 -17.86 30.71
N LYS A 307 -32.86 -17.04 31.54
CA LYS A 307 -33.19 -16.90 32.97
C LYS A 307 -34.20 -15.79 33.25
N THR A 308 -34.59 -15.01 32.24
CA THR A 308 -35.48 -13.84 32.39
C THR A 308 -36.81 -14.01 31.62
N ALA A 309 -37.04 -15.19 31.05
CA ALA A 309 -38.33 -15.67 30.56
C ALA A 309 -38.71 -16.86 31.45
#